data_AF-A0A953B0Q8-F1
#
_entry.id   AF-A0A953B0Q8-F1
#
_cell.length_a   1.000
_cell.length_b   1.000
_cell.length_c   1.000
_cell.angle_alpha   90.00
_cell.angle_beta   90.00
_cell.angle_gamma   90.00
#
_symmetry.space_group_name_H-M   'P 1'
#
loop_
_entity.id
_entity.type
_entity.pdbx_description
1 polymer ?
#
loop_
_entity_poly.entity_id
_entity_poly.type
_entity_poly.pdbx_seq_one_letter_code
_entity_poly.pdbx_strand_id
1 'polypeptide(L)'
;LDAFQAERDQAVTIDTTQIWFRTPRREYVIIDAPGHREFLKNMISGASSADAAILVIDAAEGVREQSRRHGYLLHLLGIRQVAVVVNKMDLVGFSAARFAELSREITEYLSGIGVVPAFVVPICGRDGDNIAARSDRTPWYDGPAVLEALDRFQPHLLPVDQPLRLPIQDVYKFDERRILVGRIESGALRVGDTLLFSPSNKTARVRSLEAWAVDAPPVAARAGECVGFTLDEQIFVERGEMASHEDLAPQLTTVFRGTVFWLGRAPLVEGQCYRLKLGTREGQVTVQTVDRIIDTDTLAGREGGTVERNGVAEITLRSREILAVDEYRTLPRTGRFVLLDGFETVGGGVISMEGYPDQRPFLTVKSRNLTQVEHRLDATARAMRNGHKGGVLWFTGLSGAGKSTLAMELEQRLFQKGYQVYVLDGDNVRRGLNANLGFSPEDRAENIRRVGEVAALFADAGIICLTAFISPYRADRERARAAAPGAFHEVYIKAGLETCEQRDPKGLYKKARRGEIAEFTGISAPYEPPVSPELVIDTENATIEECVQQALDYVERCFAIKAAAGAEGS
;
A
#
# COMPACT_ATOMS: atom_id res chain seq x y z
N LEU A 1 -30.33 28.10 0.26
CA LEU A 1 -29.51 26.96 0.73
C LEU A 1 -28.67 27.40 1.93
N ASP A 2 -28.22 28.65 1.93
CA ASP A 2 -27.43 29.25 3.01
C ASP A 2 -28.20 29.44 4.33
N ALA A 3 -27.82 28.66 5.33
CA ALA A 3 -28.43 28.62 6.65
C ALA A 3 -27.76 29.63 7.62
N PHE A 4 -26.48 29.95 7.41
CA PHE A 4 -25.75 30.88 8.26
C PHE A 4 -25.77 32.32 7.72
N GLN A 5 -25.83 33.29 8.64
CA GLN A 5 -25.85 34.71 8.29
C GLN A 5 -24.55 35.13 7.55
N ALA A 6 -23.42 34.54 7.92
CA ALA A 6 -22.14 34.72 7.23
C ALA A 6 -22.14 34.19 5.78
N GLU A 7 -22.87 33.10 5.48
CA GLU A 7 -23.00 32.56 4.12
C GLU A 7 -23.82 33.49 3.23
N ARG A 8 -24.87 34.12 3.79
CA ARG A 8 -25.71 35.09 3.09
C ARG A 8 -24.99 36.42 2.85
N ASP A 9 -24.19 36.86 3.81
CA ASP A 9 -23.43 38.12 3.74
C ASP A 9 -22.25 38.02 2.76
N GLN A 10 -21.65 36.83 2.61
CA GLN A 10 -20.51 36.59 1.71
C GLN A 10 -20.87 35.89 0.40
N ALA A 11 -22.11 35.41 0.25
CA ALA A 11 -22.57 34.59 -0.88
C ALA A 11 -21.68 33.35 -1.15
N VAL A 12 -21.14 32.74 -0.09
CA VAL A 12 -20.29 31.55 -0.14
C VAL A 12 -20.80 30.52 0.86
N THR A 13 -21.02 29.29 0.41
CA THR A 13 -21.33 28.13 1.27
C THR A 13 -20.11 27.76 2.11
N ILE A 14 -20.29 27.57 3.42
CA ILE A 14 -19.19 27.29 4.36
C ILE A 14 -19.20 25.82 4.78
N ASP A 15 -20.36 25.27 5.11
CA ASP A 15 -20.52 23.87 5.56
C ASP A 15 -21.39 23.05 4.60
N THR A 16 -21.27 21.72 4.64
CA THR A 16 -22.11 20.86 3.80
C THR A 16 -23.54 20.83 4.31
N THR A 17 -24.50 21.18 3.44
CA THR A 17 -25.92 21.11 3.78
C THR A 17 -26.57 19.91 3.10
N GLN A 18 -27.40 19.17 3.84
CA GLN A 18 -28.13 18.01 3.32
C GLN A 18 -29.61 18.35 3.10
N ILE A 19 -30.14 18.00 1.93
CA ILE A 19 -31.54 18.20 1.59
C ILE A 19 -32.12 16.92 1.03
N TRP A 20 -33.26 16.52 1.60
CA TRP A 20 -34.02 15.37 1.15
C TRP A 20 -35.09 15.80 0.17
N PHE A 21 -35.17 15.10 -0.96
CA PHE A 21 -36.31 15.19 -1.86
C PHE A 21 -36.60 13.81 -2.46
N ARG A 22 -37.77 13.67 -3.08
CA ARG A 22 -38.18 12.40 -3.70
C ARG A 22 -38.66 12.63 -5.12
N THR A 23 -38.34 11.69 -6.01
CA THR A 23 -38.96 11.55 -7.33
C THR A 23 -39.91 10.35 -7.29
N PRO A 24 -40.72 10.09 -8.34
CA PRO A 24 -41.50 8.87 -8.43
C PRO A 24 -40.65 7.58 -8.43
N ARG A 25 -39.34 7.66 -8.72
CA ARG A 25 -38.44 6.49 -8.76
C ARG A 25 -37.75 6.21 -7.44
N ARG A 26 -37.26 7.24 -6.72
CA ARG A 26 -36.49 7.06 -5.49
C ARG A 26 -36.39 8.34 -4.64
N GLU A 27 -35.86 8.18 -3.44
CA GLU A 27 -35.48 9.27 -2.55
C GLU A 27 -34.03 9.70 -2.81
N TYR A 28 -33.77 10.99 -2.66
CA TYR A 28 -32.49 11.62 -2.91
C TYR A 28 -32.06 12.45 -1.71
N VAL A 29 -30.76 12.45 -1.45
CA VAL A 29 -30.10 13.39 -0.54
C VAL A 29 -29.13 14.22 -1.36
N ILE A 30 -29.37 15.52 -1.46
CA ILE A 30 -28.42 16.47 -2.05
C ILE A 30 -27.46 16.90 -0.95
N ILE A 31 -26.17 16.79 -1.22
CA ILE A 31 -25.11 17.36 -0.39
C ILE A 31 -24.62 18.61 -1.13
N ASP A 32 -25.02 19.78 -0.65
CA ASP A 32 -24.50 21.04 -1.16
C ASP A 32 -23.10 21.25 -0.59
N ALA A 33 -22.11 21.31 -1.46
CA ALA A 33 -20.71 21.30 -1.08
C ALA A 33 -20.03 22.62 -1.48
N PRO A 34 -19.23 23.22 -0.59
CA PRO A 34 -18.67 24.54 -0.82
C PRO A 34 -17.58 24.53 -1.89
N GLY A 35 -17.68 25.46 -2.85
CA GLY A 35 -16.77 25.54 -4.00
C GLY A 35 -15.47 26.33 -3.76
N HIS A 36 -15.36 27.05 -2.64
CA HIS A 36 -14.20 27.89 -2.34
C HIS A 36 -13.01 27.07 -1.83
N ARG A 37 -11.78 27.50 -2.18
CA ARG A 37 -10.54 26.76 -1.87
C ARG A 37 -10.33 26.53 -0.36
N GLU A 38 -10.84 27.42 0.47
CA GLU A 38 -10.72 27.32 1.94
C GLU A 38 -11.62 26.25 2.57
N PHE A 39 -12.67 25.81 1.86
CA PHE A 39 -13.66 24.84 2.35
C PHE A 39 -13.61 23.48 1.63
N LEU A 40 -12.54 23.21 0.88
CA LEU A 40 -12.34 21.93 0.18
C LEU A 40 -12.43 20.71 1.11
N LYS A 41 -12.00 20.86 2.37
CA LYS A 41 -12.15 19.83 3.41
C LYS A 41 -13.60 19.35 3.54
N ASN A 42 -14.54 20.30 3.59
CA ASN A 42 -15.96 20.04 3.79
C ASN A 42 -16.54 19.39 2.53
N MET A 43 -16.14 19.86 1.35
CA MET A 43 -16.53 19.24 0.08
C MET A 43 -16.07 17.79 -0.03
N ILE A 44 -14.82 17.48 0.32
CA ILE A 44 -14.29 16.10 0.28
C ILE A 44 -15.05 15.19 1.25
N SER A 45 -15.31 15.66 2.46
CA SER A 45 -16.08 14.92 3.45
C SER A 45 -17.49 14.61 2.93
N GLY A 46 -18.18 15.60 2.37
CA GLY A 46 -19.52 15.42 1.79
C GLY A 46 -19.52 14.48 0.58
N ALA A 47 -18.64 14.72 -0.39
CA ALA A 47 -18.55 13.95 -1.62
C ALA A 47 -18.11 12.48 -1.38
N SER A 48 -17.37 12.19 -0.31
CA SER A 48 -16.94 10.82 0.02
C SER A 48 -18.09 9.81 0.17
N SER A 49 -19.29 10.30 0.50
CA SER A 49 -20.51 9.53 0.72
C SER A 49 -21.48 9.57 -0.47
N ALA A 50 -21.14 10.30 -1.54
CA ALA A 50 -22.03 10.51 -2.68
C ALA A 50 -21.88 9.40 -3.73
N ASP A 51 -23.00 8.93 -4.28
CA ASP A 51 -23.05 7.93 -5.36
C ASP A 51 -22.88 8.54 -6.76
N ALA A 52 -23.22 9.82 -6.88
CA ALA A 52 -23.19 10.59 -8.11
C ALA A 52 -22.91 12.06 -7.80
N ALA A 53 -22.45 12.82 -8.80
CA ALA A 53 -22.15 14.23 -8.66
C ALA A 53 -22.81 15.08 -9.76
N ILE A 54 -23.18 16.30 -9.39
CA ILE A 54 -23.61 17.35 -10.33
C ILE A 54 -22.49 18.38 -10.39
N LEU A 55 -21.86 18.52 -11.55
CA LEU A 55 -20.84 19.54 -11.79
C LEU A 55 -21.47 20.74 -12.48
N VAL A 56 -21.59 21.85 -11.77
CA VAL A 56 -22.20 23.08 -12.29
C VAL A 56 -21.15 23.96 -12.97
N ILE A 57 -21.44 24.42 -14.18
CA ILE A 57 -20.58 25.27 -14.99
C ILE A 57 -21.38 26.49 -15.43
N ASP A 58 -20.77 27.67 -15.36
CA ASP A 58 -21.40 28.91 -15.83
C ASP A 58 -21.24 29.04 -17.36
N ALA A 59 -22.34 29.27 -18.08
CA ALA A 59 -22.34 29.39 -19.54
C ALA A 59 -21.56 30.62 -20.06
N ALA A 60 -21.56 31.71 -19.31
CA ALA A 60 -20.85 32.94 -19.67
C ALA A 60 -19.36 32.81 -19.34
N GLU A 61 -19.02 32.30 -18.17
CA GLU A 61 -17.62 32.21 -17.72
C GLU A 61 -16.87 31.00 -18.31
N GLY A 62 -17.57 29.92 -18.63
CA GLY A 62 -17.00 28.68 -19.15
C GLY A 62 -16.28 27.83 -18.09
N VAL A 63 -15.42 26.91 -18.54
CA VAL A 63 -14.70 25.99 -17.64
C VAL A 63 -13.55 26.72 -16.94
N ARG A 64 -13.71 26.97 -15.64
CA ARG A 64 -12.70 27.61 -14.81
C ARG A 64 -11.84 26.61 -14.05
N GLU A 65 -10.76 27.09 -13.44
CA GLU A 65 -9.88 26.32 -12.55
C GLU A 65 -10.66 25.60 -11.45
N GLN A 66 -11.66 26.27 -10.86
CA GLN A 66 -12.53 25.65 -9.86
C GLN A 66 -13.28 24.44 -10.42
N SER A 67 -13.89 24.54 -11.61
CA SER A 67 -14.62 23.43 -12.23
C SER A 67 -13.70 22.24 -12.52
N ARG A 68 -12.47 22.51 -12.97
CA ARG A 68 -11.44 21.50 -13.20
C ARG A 68 -11.05 20.79 -11.92
N ARG A 69 -10.71 21.54 -10.87
CA ARG A 69 -10.36 21.00 -9.55
C ARG A 69 -11.45 20.08 -8.98
N HIS A 70 -12.71 20.50 -9.06
CA HIS A 70 -13.83 19.66 -8.61
C HIS A 70 -13.93 18.38 -9.45
N GLY A 71 -13.81 18.46 -10.77
CA GLY A 71 -13.75 17.29 -11.64
C GLY A 71 -12.65 16.30 -11.24
N TYR A 72 -11.45 16.80 -10.94
CA TYR A 72 -10.34 15.97 -10.47
C TYR A 72 -10.60 15.33 -9.10
N LEU A 73 -11.24 16.06 -8.18
CA LEU A 73 -11.61 15.50 -6.88
C LEU A 73 -12.69 14.41 -6.99
N LEU A 74 -13.64 14.54 -7.92
CA LEU A 74 -14.61 13.48 -8.21
C LEU A 74 -13.90 12.21 -8.71
N HIS A 75 -12.89 12.35 -9.56
CA HIS A 75 -12.05 11.22 -9.99
C HIS A 75 -11.34 10.55 -8.81
N LEU A 76 -10.67 11.34 -7.97
CA LEU A 76 -9.94 10.85 -6.79
C LEU A 76 -10.88 10.14 -5.80
N LEU A 77 -12.09 10.67 -5.62
CA LEU A 77 -13.14 10.05 -4.81
C LEU A 77 -13.86 8.89 -5.51
N GLY A 78 -13.50 8.56 -6.75
CA GLY A 78 -14.05 7.45 -7.53
C GLY A 78 -15.53 7.58 -7.89
N ILE A 79 -16.05 8.80 -7.91
CA ILE A 79 -17.43 9.07 -8.31
C ILE A 79 -17.50 8.98 -9.84
N ARG A 80 -18.11 7.90 -10.34
CA ARG A 80 -18.17 7.60 -11.78
C ARG A 80 -19.37 8.23 -12.48
N GLN A 81 -20.46 8.48 -11.75
CA GLN A 81 -21.70 9.02 -12.31
C GLN A 81 -21.72 10.53 -12.13
N VAL A 82 -21.37 11.25 -13.19
CA VAL A 82 -21.31 12.71 -13.17
C VAL A 82 -22.28 13.28 -14.19
N ALA A 83 -23.12 14.22 -13.78
CA ALA A 83 -23.92 15.06 -14.67
C ALA A 83 -23.31 16.46 -14.68
N VAL A 84 -22.98 16.97 -15.86
CA VAL A 84 -22.52 18.34 -16.03
C VAL A 84 -23.73 19.22 -16.35
N VAL A 85 -23.84 20.34 -15.65
CA VAL A 85 -24.98 21.25 -15.77
C VAL A 85 -24.45 22.62 -16.13
N VAL A 86 -24.73 23.05 -17.37
CA VAL A 86 -24.32 24.36 -17.89
C VAL A 86 -25.40 25.38 -17.52
N ASN A 87 -25.18 26.09 -16.44
CA ASN A 87 -26.09 27.05 -15.84
C ASN A 87 -25.95 28.46 -16.43
N LYS A 88 -26.95 29.31 -16.20
CA LYS A 88 -27.05 30.70 -16.70
C LYS A 88 -27.09 30.82 -18.23
N MET A 89 -27.74 29.87 -18.90
CA MET A 89 -27.92 29.89 -20.36
C MET A 89 -28.68 31.11 -20.86
N ASP A 90 -29.46 31.77 -20.01
CA ASP A 90 -30.16 33.03 -20.30
C ASP A 90 -29.19 34.17 -20.64
N LEU A 91 -28.01 34.22 -20.00
CA LEU A 91 -27.00 35.26 -20.24
C LEU A 91 -26.36 35.16 -21.63
N VAL A 92 -26.36 33.96 -22.21
CA VAL A 92 -25.84 33.69 -23.55
C VAL A 92 -26.97 33.47 -24.57
N GLY A 93 -28.19 33.89 -24.23
CA GLY A 93 -29.36 33.84 -25.12
C GLY A 93 -29.74 32.41 -25.55
N PHE A 94 -29.49 31.41 -24.69
CA PHE A 94 -29.73 29.99 -24.99
C PHE A 94 -29.04 29.50 -26.28
N SER A 95 -27.84 30.03 -26.58
CA SER A 95 -27.05 29.68 -27.77
C SER A 95 -26.60 28.20 -27.79
N ALA A 96 -27.05 27.46 -28.81
CA ALA A 96 -26.64 26.08 -29.06
C ALA A 96 -25.13 25.95 -29.31
N ALA A 97 -24.53 26.91 -30.03
CA ALA A 97 -23.11 26.90 -30.35
C ALA A 97 -22.25 27.04 -29.09
N ARG A 98 -22.62 27.94 -28.17
CA ARG A 98 -21.90 28.12 -26.91
C ARG A 98 -22.02 26.89 -26.02
N PHE A 99 -23.21 26.28 -25.96
CA PHE A 99 -23.38 25.02 -25.23
C PHE A 99 -22.53 23.89 -25.81
N ALA A 100 -22.50 23.72 -27.14
CA ALA A 100 -21.72 22.68 -27.78
C ALA A 100 -20.20 22.86 -27.55
N GLU A 101 -19.71 24.09 -27.60
CA GLU A 101 -18.32 24.44 -27.27
C GLU A 101 -17.96 24.01 -25.84
N LEU A 102 -18.75 24.46 -24.85
CA LEU A 102 -18.53 24.15 -23.44
C LEU A 102 -18.69 22.65 -23.14
N SER A 103 -19.69 22.01 -23.75
CA SER A 103 -19.92 20.58 -23.62
C SER A 103 -18.72 19.78 -24.14
N ARG A 104 -18.10 20.21 -25.24
CA ARG A 104 -16.88 19.57 -25.74
C ARG A 104 -15.70 19.80 -24.80
N GLU A 105 -15.46 21.05 -24.41
CA GLU A 105 -14.34 21.41 -23.53
C GLU A 105 -14.37 20.62 -22.21
N ILE A 106 -15.52 20.57 -21.54
CA ILE A 106 -15.63 19.84 -20.27
C ILE A 106 -15.53 18.32 -20.46
N THR A 107 -16.11 17.79 -21.53
CA THR A 107 -16.07 16.34 -21.79
C THR A 107 -14.65 15.89 -22.12
N GLU A 108 -13.89 16.66 -22.89
CA GLU A 108 -12.47 16.42 -23.16
C GLU A 108 -11.65 16.46 -21.86
N TYR A 109 -11.86 17.47 -21.02
CA TYR A 109 -11.18 17.58 -19.73
C TYR A 109 -11.48 16.38 -18.81
N LEU A 110 -12.77 16.08 -18.58
CA LEU A 110 -13.18 14.98 -17.71
C LEU A 110 -12.67 13.63 -18.25
N SER A 111 -12.73 13.41 -19.57
CA SER A 111 -12.22 12.18 -20.18
C SER A 111 -10.71 12.04 -19.99
N GLY A 112 -9.96 13.15 -20.06
CA GLY A 112 -8.51 13.16 -19.82
C GLY A 112 -8.12 12.73 -18.39
N ILE A 113 -9.02 12.91 -17.42
CA ILE A 113 -8.86 12.42 -16.04
C ILE A 113 -9.62 11.11 -15.77
N GLY A 114 -10.16 10.45 -16.80
CA GLY A 114 -10.85 9.16 -16.66
C GLY A 114 -12.26 9.25 -16.07
N VAL A 115 -12.91 10.41 -16.14
CA VAL A 115 -14.32 10.60 -15.77
C VAL A 115 -15.12 10.88 -17.03
N VAL A 116 -16.16 10.10 -17.32
CA VAL A 116 -17.02 10.37 -18.48
C VAL A 116 -18.34 10.92 -17.96
N PRO A 117 -18.71 12.18 -18.30
CA PRO A 117 -20.00 12.73 -17.89
C PRO A 117 -21.11 11.94 -18.58
N ALA A 118 -22.07 11.44 -17.82
CA ALA A 118 -23.20 10.69 -18.34
C ALA A 118 -24.19 11.60 -19.08
N PHE A 119 -24.32 12.84 -18.62
CA PHE A 119 -25.21 13.86 -19.19
C PHE A 119 -24.54 15.22 -19.13
N VAL A 120 -24.79 16.04 -20.16
CA VAL A 120 -24.52 17.48 -20.15
C VAL A 120 -25.84 18.18 -20.41
N VAL A 121 -26.29 19.03 -19.49
CA VAL A 121 -27.63 19.64 -19.51
C VAL A 121 -27.53 21.17 -19.50
N PRO A 122 -28.10 21.89 -20.48
CA PRO A 122 -28.20 23.34 -20.46
C PRO A 122 -29.35 23.77 -19.55
N ILE A 123 -29.10 24.59 -18.54
CA ILE A 123 -30.14 25.05 -17.60
C ILE A 123 -30.11 26.56 -17.39
N CYS A 124 -31.22 27.07 -16.84
CA CYS A 124 -31.23 28.34 -16.12
C CYS A 124 -31.78 28.09 -14.72
N GLY A 125 -30.90 28.12 -13.71
CA GLY A 125 -31.26 27.96 -12.30
C GLY A 125 -32.34 28.93 -11.82
N ARG A 126 -32.30 30.18 -12.31
CA ARG A 126 -33.21 31.26 -11.90
C ARG A 126 -34.62 31.06 -12.44
N ASP A 127 -34.74 30.72 -13.71
CA ASP A 127 -36.03 30.66 -14.40
C ASP A 127 -36.60 29.22 -14.45
N GLY A 128 -35.81 28.22 -14.07
CA GLY A 128 -36.23 26.82 -13.96
C GLY A 128 -36.06 25.96 -15.22
N ASP A 129 -35.45 26.47 -16.29
CA ASP A 129 -35.30 25.74 -17.56
C ASP A 129 -34.48 24.46 -17.40
N ASN A 130 -35.03 23.35 -17.91
CA ASN A 130 -34.38 22.03 -17.93
C ASN A 130 -34.00 21.50 -16.54
N ILE A 131 -34.57 22.02 -15.45
CA ILE A 131 -34.37 21.50 -14.09
C ILE A 131 -35.35 20.36 -13.81
N ALA A 132 -36.64 20.70 -13.68
CA ALA A 132 -37.70 19.74 -13.40
C ALA A 132 -38.41 19.23 -14.66
N ALA A 133 -38.54 20.09 -15.67
CA ALA A 133 -39.14 19.78 -16.97
C ALA A 133 -38.27 20.39 -18.09
N ARG A 134 -38.43 19.87 -19.30
CA ARG A 134 -37.76 20.38 -20.50
C ARG A 134 -38.26 21.78 -20.83
N SER A 135 -37.37 22.63 -21.33
CA SER A 135 -37.67 24.02 -21.68
C SER A 135 -37.90 24.20 -23.18
N ASP A 136 -38.94 24.96 -23.52
CA ASP A 136 -39.23 25.41 -24.89
C ASP A 136 -38.18 26.41 -25.41
N ARG A 137 -37.37 27.02 -24.53
CA ARG A 137 -36.30 27.95 -24.91
C ARG A 137 -35.06 27.25 -25.46
N THR A 138 -34.95 25.94 -25.31
CA THR A 138 -33.87 25.12 -25.86
C THR A 138 -34.41 24.04 -26.81
N PRO A 139 -35.07 24.42 -27.93
CA PRO A 139 -35.66 23.45 -28.85
C PRO A 139 -34.61 22.61 -29.58
N TRP A 140 -33.35 23.05 -29.56
CA TRP A 140 -32.20 22.35 -30.14
C TRP A 140 -31.60 21.29 -29.21
N TYR A 141 -32.08 21.17 -27.96
CA TYR A 141 -31.56 20.21 -26.99
C TYR A 141 -32.53 19.04 -26.80
N ASP A 142 -32.12 17.85 -27.26
CA ASP A 142 -32.95 16.63 -27.19
C ASP A 142 -32.73 15.79 -25.91
N GLY A 143 -31.81 16.23 -25.04
CA GLY A 143 -31.43 15.51 -23.83
C GLY A 143 -32.45 15.60 -22.68
N PRO A 144 -32.18 14.91 -21.57
CA PRO A 144 -33.05 14.93 -20.39
C PRO A 144 -32.94 16.26 -19.60
N ALA A 145 -34.00 16.61 -18.87
CA ALA A 145 -33.90 17.59 -17.79
C ALA A 145 -33.04 17.05 -16.63
N VAL A 146 -32.60 17.90 -15.70
CA VAL A 146 -31.74 17.50 -14.56
C VAL A 146 -32.38 16.38 -13.73
N LEU A 147 -33.66 16.50 -13.38
CA LEU A 147 -34.36 15.43 -12.64
C LEU A 147 -34.42 14.11 -13.44
N GLU A 148 -34.69 14.18 -14.75
CA GLU A 148 -34.67 13.00 -15.62
C GLU A 148 -33.26 12.38 -15.69
N ALA A 149 -32.21 13.19 -15.71
CA ALA A 149 -30.82 12.73 -15.72
C ALA A 149 -30.46 12.01 -14.40
N LEU A 150 -30.85 12.58 -13.25
CA LEU A 150 -30.69 11.97 -11.93
C LEU A 150 -31.47 10.65 -11.81
N ASP A 151 -32.67 10.59 -12.38
CA ASP A 151 -33.50 9.37 -12.41
C ASP A 151 -32.95 8.28 -13.32
N ARG A 152 -32.02 8.61 -14.23
CA ARG A 152 -31.29 7.65 -15.10
C ARG A 152 -30.01 7.12 -14.47
N PHE A 153 -29.46 7.76 -13.44
CA PHE A 153 -28.33 7.20 -12.71
C PHE A 153 -28.66 5.86 -12.09
N GLN A 154 -27.74 4.92 -12.18
CA GLN A 154 -27.91 3.63 -11.54
C GLN A 154 -27.67 3.79 -10.04
N PRO A 155 -28.58 3.32 -9.17
CA PRO A 155 -28.28 3.27 -7.75
C PRO A 155 -27.00 2.45 -7.55
N HIS A 156 -26.15 2.89 -6.63
CA HIS A 156 -24.95 2.14 -6.30
C HIS A 156 -25.37 0.79 -5.72
N LEU A 157 -25.18 -0.29 -6.48
CA LEU A 157 -25.45 -1.63 -5.99
C LEU A 157 -24.46 -1.94 -4.88
N LEU A 158 -24.97 -2.51 -3.79
CA LEU A 158 -24.11 -3.04 -2.74
C LEU A 158 -23.17 -4.08 -3.38
N PRO A 159 -21.87 -4.08 -3.04
CA PRO A 159 -20.88 -4.92 -3.70
C PRO A 159 -20.98 -6.39 -3.23
N VAL A 160 -22.13 -7.04 -3.44
CA VAL A 160 -22.43 -8.40 -2.94
C VAL A 160 -21.61 -9.46 -3.69
N ASP A 161 -21.30 -9.23 -4.96
CA ASP A 161 -20.52 -10.15 -5.81
C ASP A 161 -19.00 -9.94 -5.71
N GLN A 162 -18.55 -8.95 -4.94
CA GLN A 162 -17.13 -8.71 -4.68
C GLN A 162 -16.61 -9.65 -3.59
N PRO A 163 -15.27 -9.80 -3.44
CA PRO A 163 -14.69 -10.54 -2.33
C PRO A 163 -15.23 -10.08 -0.97
N LEU A 164 -15.41 -11.04 -0.04
CA LEU A 164 -15.82 -10.72 1.32
C LEU A 164 -14.79 -9.83 2.01
N ARG A 165 -15.24 -8.68 2.51
CA ARG A 165 -14.48 -7.79 3.39
C ARG A 165 -15.33 -7.45 4.60
N LEU A 166 -15.01 -8.08 5.72
CA LEU A 166 -15.67 -7.87 7.00
C LEU A 166 -14.65 -7.39 8.04
N PRO A 167 -14.42 -6.06 8.15
CA PRO A 167 -13.59 -5.50 9.21
C PRO A 167 -14.21 -5.77 10.58
N ILE A 168 -13.43 -6.37 11.47
CA ILE A 168 -13.85 -6.64 12.85
C ILE A 168 -13.88 -5.30 13.60
N GLN A 169 -15.06 -4.95 14.09
CA GLN A 169 -15.31 -3.73 14.85
C GLN A 169 -15.14 -3.96 16.35
N ASP A 170 -15.62 -5.10 16.84
CA ASP A 170 -15.58 -5.46 18.25
C ASP A 170 -15.72 -6.97 18.46
N VAL A 171 -15.37 -7.42 19.66
CA VAL A 171 -15.49 -8.81 20.09
C VAL A 171 -16.18 -8.86 21.44
N TYR A 172 -17.41 -9.38 21.46
CA TYR A 172 -18.17 -9.54 22.68
C TYR A 172 -18.02 -10.95 23.23
N LYS A 173 -17.94 -11.06 24.56
CA LYS A 173 -17.99 -12.33 25.27
C LYS A 173 -19.27 -12.40 26.09
N PHE A 174 -20.15 -13.31 25.72
CA PHE A 174 -21.38 -13.62 26.47
C PHE A 174 -21.34 -15.10 26.86
N ASP A 175 -21.37 -15.36 28.17
CA ASP A 175 -21.16 -16.68 28.75
C ASP A 175 -19.84 -17.33 28.26
N GLU A 176 -19.93 -18.46 27.57
CA GLU A 176 -18.80 -19.15 26.92
C GLU A 176 -18.64 -18.81 25.42
N ARG A 177 -19.55 -18.00 24.85
CA ARG A 177 -19.54 -17.64 23.43
C ARG A 177 -18.78 -16.35 23.18
N ARG A 178 -17.90 -16.37 22.18
CA ARG A 178 -17.28 -15.17 21.60
C ARG A 178 -18.01 -14.81 20.31
N ILE A 179 -18.59 -13.62 20.28
CA ILE A 179 -19.33 -13.08 19.14
C ILE A 179 -18.47 -11.97 18.54
N LEU A 180 -18.01 -12.19 17.32
CA LEU A 180 -17.32 -11.21 16.51
C LEU A 180 -18.35 -10.33 15.83
N VAL A 181 -18.17 -9.01 15.86
CA VAL A 181 -19.11 -8.07 15.25
C VAL A 181 -18.40 -7.19 14.24
N GLY A 182 -19.06 -6.97 13.11
CA GLY A 182 -18.59 -6.06 12.09
C GLY A 182 -19.69 -5.76 11.07
N ARG A 183 -19.41 -4.78 10.21
CA ARG A 183 -20.23 -4.48 9.04
C ARG A 183 -19.57 -5.09 7.81
N ILE A 184 -20.35 -5.81 7.00
CA ILE A 184 -19.84 -6.36 5.74
C ILE A 184 -19.69 -5.19 4.76
N GLU A 185 -18.47 -4.84 4.39
CA GLU A 185 -18.23 -3.75 3.43
C GLU A 185 -18.37 -4.24 1.99
N SER A 186 -18.03 -5.51 1.73
CA SER A 186 -18.24 -6.18 0.43
C SER A 186 -18.41 -7.68 0.58
N GLY A 187 -18.99 -8.31 -0.44
CA GLY A 187 -19.26 -9.74 -0.52
C GLY A 187 -20.46 -10.19 0.31
N ALA A 188 -20.48 -11.49 0.58
CA ALA A 188 -21.47 -12.13 1.42
C ALA A 188 -20.81 -13.15 2.34
N LEU A 189 -21.40 -13.34 3.51
CA LEU A 189 -20.98 -14.32 4.50
C LEU A 189 -22.09 -15.36 4.69
N ARG A 190 -21.74 -16.64 4.75
CA ARG A 190 -22.69 -17.72 5.07
C ARG A 190 -22.23 -18.55 6.25
N VAL A 191 -23.18 -19.13 6.96
CA VAL A 191 -22.89 -20.16 7.97
C VAL A 191 -22.20 -21.33 7.28
N GLY A 192 -21.08 -21.79 7.85
CA GLY A 192 -20.25 -22.87 7.31
C GLY A 192 -19.07 -22.41 6.45
N ASP A 193 -18.99 -21.13 6.09
CA ASP A 193 -17.84 -20.56 5.38
C ASP A 193 -16.58 -20.62 6.23
N THR A 194 -15.44 -20.90 5.60
CA THR A 194 -14.13 -20.78 6.24
C THR A 194 -13.58 -19.38 6.01
N LEU A 195 -13.33 -18.67 7.11
CA LEU A 195 -12.80 -17.32 7.11
C LEU A 195 -11.32 -17.31 7.45
N LEU A 196 -10.62 -16.38 6.81
CA LEU A 196 -9.25 -16.00 7.08
C LEU A 196 -9.23 -14.60 7.69
N PHE A 197 -8.59 -14.48 8.85
CA PHE A 197 -8.46 -13.22 9.59
C PHE A 197 -7.11 -12.60 9.33
N SER A 198 -7.08 -11.38 8.81
CA SER A 198 -5.85 -10.68 8.39
C SER A 198 -5.61 -9.46 9.28
N PRO A 199 -4.38 -9.22 9.76
CA PRO A 199 -3.13 -9.86 9.33
C PRO A 199 -2.70 -11.12 10.10
N SER A 200 -3.48 -11.59 11.09
CA SER A 200 -3.06 -12.73 11.93
C SER A 200 -2.95 -14.07 11.19
N ASN A 201 -3.55 -14.15 10.00
CA ASN A 201 -3.70 -15.33 9.14
C ASN A 201 -4.29 -16.56 9.85
N LYS A 202 -5.05 -16.34 10.92
CA LYS A 202 -5.83 -17.40 11.57
C LYS A 202 -7.01 -17.76 10.68
N THR A 203 -7.36 -19.04 10.67
CA THR A 203 -8.55 -19.53 9.95
C THR A 203 -9.49 -20.23 10.90
N ALA A 204 -10.79 -20.03 10.69
CA ALA A 204 -11.86 -20.69 11.43
C ALA A 204 -13.14 -20.72 10.59
N ARG A 205 -14.06 -21.64 10.90
CA ARG A 205 -15.34 -21.76 10.19
C ARG A 205 -16.42 -20.99 10.94
N VAL A 206 -17.31 -20.33 10.20
CA VAL A 206 -18.49 -19.69 10.77
C VAL A 206 -19.47 -20.74 11.27
N ARG A 207 -19.75 -20.71 12.56
CA ARG A 207 -20.71 -21.60 13.23
C ARG A 207 -22.13 -21.07 13.19
N SER A 208 -22.32 -19.78 13.45
CA SER A 208 -23.63 -19.13 13.41
C SER A 208 -23.48 -17.64 13.10
N LEU A 209 -24.52 -17.06 12.51
CA LEU A 209 -24.68 -15.62 12.41
C LEU A 209 -25.76 -15.17 13.40
N GLU A 210 -25.64 -13.96 13.91
CA GLU A 210 -26.53 -13.31 14.86
C GLU A 210 -26.88 -11.93 14.31
N ALA A 211 -28.17 -11.58 14.39
CA ALA A 211 -28.67 -10.27 14.04
C ALA A 211 -29.61 -9.78 15.15
N TRP A 212 -29.68 -8.45 15.30
CA TRP A 212 -30.55 -7.85 16.31
C TRP A 212 -32.00 -7.86 15.85
N ALA A 213 -32.93 -8.17 16.77
CA ALA A 213 -34.38 -8.11 16.57
C ALA A 213 -34.91 -8.95 15.38
N VAL A 214 -34.42 -10.19 15.23
CA VAL A 214 -34.93 -11.17 14.25
C VAL A 214 -35.45 -12.43 14.94
N ASP A 215 -36.51 -13.03 14.39
CA ASP A 215 -37.15 -14.23 14.95
C ASP A 215 -36.26 -15.48 14.89
N ALA A 216 -35.35 -15.53 13.90
CA ALA A 216 -34.41 -16.62 13.72
C ALA A 216 -33.03 -16.10 13.32
N PRO A 217 -31.93 -16.76 13.76
CA PRO A 217 -30.58 -16.41 13.34
C PRO A 217 -30.44 -16.51 11.80
N PRO A 218 -29.86 -15.50 11.14
CA PRO A 218 -29.70 -15.53 9.69
C PRO A 218 -28.72 -16.63 9.27
N VAL A 219 -28.94 -17.21 8.08
CA VAL A 219 -28.03 -18.19 7.47
C VAL A 219 -26.98 -17.54 6.56
N ALA A 220 -27.23 -16.31 6.13
CA ALA A 220 -26.35 -15.51 5.32
C ALA A 220 -26.50 -14.02 5.66
N ALA A 221 -25.42 -13.27 5.48
CA ALA A 221 -25.39 -11.82 5.57
C ALA A 221 -24.66 -11.24 4.34
N ARG A 222 -24.97 -10.00 3.95
CA ARG A 222 -24.47 -9.37 2.72
C ARG A 222 -23.86 -8.00 2.97
N ALA A 223 -23.11 -7.51 1.99
CA ALA A 223 -22.56 -6.16 1.99
C ALA A 223 -23.61 -5.11 2.41
N GLY A 224 -23.25 -4.23 3.34
CA GLY A 224 -24.11 -3.21 3.94
C GLY A 224 -24.66 -3.57 5.33
N GLU A 225 -24.82 -4.86 5.63
CA GLU A 225 -25.40 -5.35 6.88
C GLU A 225 -24.38 -5.40 8.03
N CYS A 226 -24.84 -5.08 9.24
CA CYS A 226 -24.09 -5.29 10.48
C CYS A 226 -24.43 -6.69 11.01
N VAL A 227 -23.41 -7.52 11.23
CA VAL A 227 -23.58 -8.93 11.61
C VAL A 227 -22.73 -9.26 12.83
N GLY A 228 -23.32 -9.99 13.77
CA GLY A 228 -22.57 -10.75 14.78
C GLY A 228 -22.37 -12.17 14.30
N PHE A 229 -21.25 -12.81 14.57
CA PHE A 229 -21.03 -14.20 14.20
C PHE A 229 -20.13 -14.93 15.18
N THR A 230 -20.33 -16.24 15.27
CA THR A 230 -19.52 -17.13 16.10
C THR A 230 -18.72 -18.10 15.24
N LEU A 231 -17.61 -18.59 15.79
CA LEU A 231 -16.71 -19.52 15.13
C LEU A 231 -16.81 -20.92 15.75
N ASP A 232 -16.41 -21.94 14.98
CA ASP A 232 -16.29 -23.32 15.45
C ASP A 232 -15.12 -23.50 16.42
N GLU A 233 -14.00 -22.82 16.17
CA GLU A 233 -12.81 -22.80 17.01
C GLU A 233 -12.68 -21.48 17.77
N GLN A 234 -12.20 -21.54 19.02
CA GLN A 234 -11.90 -20.35 19.82
C GLN A 234 -10.54 -19.75 19.43
N ILE A 235 -10.45 -19.18 18.24
CA ILE A 235 -9.31 -18.36 17.86
C ILE A 235 -9.39 -16.98 18.52
N PHE A 236 -8.23 -16.37 18.76
CA PHE A 236 -8.15 -14.99 19.27
C PHE A 236 -8.07 -14.05 18.08
N VAL A 237 -9.11 -13.24 17.86
CA VAL A 237 -9.20 -12.23 16.78
C VAL A 237 -9.39 -10.88 17.45
N GLU A 238 -8.69 -9.86 16.98
CA GLU A 238 -8.74 -8.51 17.53
C GLU A 238 -9.52 -7.52 16.66
N ARG A 239 -9.93 -6.40 17.26
CA ARG A 239 -10.47 -5.25 16.52
C ARG A 239 -9.44 -4.75 15.50
N GLY A 240 -9.91 -4.41 14.30
CA GLY A 240 -9.06 -3.96 13.22
C GLY A 240 -8.54 -5.08 12.32
N GLU A 241 -8.71 -6.35 12.71
CA GLU A 241 -8.52 -7.45 11.78
C GLU A 241 -9.62 -7.46 10.71
N MET A 242 -9.29 -7.99 9.53
CA MET A 242 -10.20 -8.11 8.41
C MET A 242 -10.50 -9.58 8.16
N ALA A 243 -11.76 -9.97 8.23
CA ALA A 243 -12.22 -11.29 7.84
C ALA A 243 -12.55 -11.31 6.34
N SER A 244 -12.05 -12.34 5.65
CA SER A 244 -12.29 -12.60 4.23
C SER A 244 -12.32 -14.11 3.96
N HIS A 245 -12.78 -14.52 2.78
CA HIS A 245 -12.50 -15.88 2.29
C HIS A 245 -11.00 -16.03 1.97
N GLU A 246 -10.49 -17.25 2.07
CA GLU A 246 -9.05 -17.55 1.91
C GLU A 246 -8.55 -17.30 0.49
N ASP A 247 -9.32 -17.69 -0.53
CA ASP A 247 -8.92 -17.60 -1.94
C ASP A 247 -8.84 -16.15 -2.47
N LEU A 248 -9.57 -15.22 -1.82
CA LEU A 248 -9.71 -13.84 -2.26
C LEU A 248 -9.38 -12.85 -1.13
N ALA A 249 -8.36 -13.20 -0.36
CA ALA A 249 -7.94 -12.42 0.80
C ALA A 249 -7.29 -11.07 0.42
N PRO A 250 -7.31 -10.06 1.30
CA PRO A 250 -6.66 -8.77 1.05
C PRO A 250 -5.14 -8.92 0.96
N GLN A 251 -4.42 -7.95 0.40
CA GLN A 251 -2.97 -8.01 0.40
C GLN A 251 -2.41 -7.61 1.76
N LEU A 252 -1.35 -8.27 2.22
CA LEU A 252 -0.63 -7.89 3.42
C LEU A 252 0.62 -7.11 3.05
N THR A 253 0.79 -5.91 3.58
CA THR A 253 2.01 -5.14 3.33
C THR A 253 2.34 -4.18 4.46
N THR A 254 3.63 -3.84 4.56
CA THR A 254 4.14 -2.74 5.37
C THR A 254 4.44 -1.51 4.54
N VAL A 255 4.44 -1.59 3.21
CA VAL A 255 4.71 -0.47 2.29
C VAL A 255 3.70 -0.48 1.16
N PHE A 256 3.11 0.68 0.89
CA PHE A 256 2.14 0.85 -0.20
C PHE A 256 2.16 2.29 -0.69
N ARG A 257 1.71 2.48 -1.93
CA ARG A 257 1.51 3.82 -2.50
C ARG A 257 0.12 4.31 -2.19
N GLY A 258 -0.02 5.60 -2.00
CA GLY A 258 -1.32 6.24 -1.87
C GLY A 258 -1.36 7.60 -2.53
N THR A 259 -2.49 7.93 -3.15
CA THR A 259 -2.77 9.29 -3.59
C THR A 259 -3.50 9.99 -2.46
N VAL A 260 -2.85 11.00 -1.87
CA VAL A 260 -3.34 11.73 -0.70
C VAL A 260 -3.73 13.15 -1.09
N PHE A 261 -4.90 13.58 -0.63
CA PHE A 261 -5.29 14.98 -0.53
C PHE A 261 -4.88 15.50 0.85
N TRP A 262 -4.00 16.50 0.88
CA TRP A 262 -3.45 17.04 2.11
C TRP A 262 -4.31 18.18 2.67
N LEU A 263 -4.71 18.05 3.93
CA LEU A 263 -5.56 18.99 4.68
C LEU A 263 -4.83 19.66 5.85
N GLY A 264 -3.65 19.15 6.22
CA GLY A 264 -2.85 19.65 7.32
C GLY A 264 -2.43 21.11 7.15
N ARG A 265 -2.34 21.83 8.27
CA ARG A 265 -1.81 23.20 8.27
C ARG A 265 -0.31 23.21 8.02
N ALA A 266 0.41 22.28 8.64
CA ALA A 266 1.81 22.02 8.34
C ALA A 266 1.91 21.25 7.02
N PRO A 267 2.94 21.51 6.19
CA PRO A 267 3.13 20.78 4.94
C PRO A 267 3.45 19.31 5.21
N LEU A 268 3.08 18.44 4.27
CA LEU A 268 3.49 17.04 4.27
C LEU A 268 4.96 16.95 3.85
N VAL A 269 5.78 16.26 4.64
CA VAL A 269 7.23 16.10 4.41
C VAL A 269 7.62 14.64 4.55
N GLU A 270 8.60 14.20 3.76
CA GLU A 270 9.23 12.89 3.91
C GLU A 270 9.83 12.68 5.31
N GLY A 271 9.76 11.46 5.81
CA GLY A 271 10.21 11.08 7.15
C GLY A 271 9.22 11.40 8.28
N GLN A 272 8.18 12.18 8.03
CA GLN A 272 7.15 12.47 9.05
C GLN A 272 6.28 11.25 9.34
N CYS A 273 5.91 11.10 10.60
CA CYS A 273 5.08 10.01 11.09
C CYS A 273 3.65 10.50 11.36
N TYR A 274 2.67 9.73 10.92
CA TYR A 274 1.25 9.99 11.13
C TYR A 274 0.55 8.72 11.60
N ARG A 275 -0.61 8.88 12.24
CA ARG A 275 -1.49 7.76 12.51
C ARG A 275 -2.42 7.56 11.31
N LEU A 276 -2.35 6.39 10.70
CA LEU A 276 -3.24 5.97 9.62
C LEU A 276 -4.45 5.25 10.20
N LYS A 277 -5.62 5.58 9.68
CA LYS A 277 -6.87 4.86 9.93
C LYS A 277 -7.38 4.23 8.64
N LEU A 278 -7.54 2.91 8.65
CA LEU A 278 -8.00 2.09 7.54
C LEU A 278 -9.18 1.24 8.02
N GLY A 279 -10.41 1.66 7.72
CA GLY A 279 -11.61 1.06 8.28
C GLY A 279 -11.59 1.08 9.82
N THR A 280 -11.51 -0.09 10.44
CA THR A 280 -11.43 -0.27 11.90
C THR A 280 -10.00 -0.37 12.44
N ARG A 281 -8.99 -0.52 11.56
CA ARG A 281 -7.58 -0.60 11.93
C ARG A 281 -6.99 0.79 12.07
N GLU A 282 -6.19 0.98 13.11
CA GLU A 282 -5.31 2.14 13.27
C GLU A 282 -3.86 1.65 13.33
N GLY A 283 -2.94 2.41 12.75
CA GLY A 283 -1.52 2.07 12.74
C GLY A 283 -0.64 3.29 12.53
N GLN A 284 0.63 3.20 12.95
CA GLN A 284 1.61 4.26 12.70
C GLN A 284 2.22 4.08 11.31
N VAL A 285 2.25 5.15 10.52
CA VAL A 285 2.87 5.17 9.19
C VAL A 285 3.83 6.34 9.07
N THR A 286 4.88 6.14 8.29
CA THR A 286 5.87 7.16 7.93
C THR A 286 5.78 7.43 6.44
N VAL A 287 5.81 8.71 6.06
CA VAL A 287 5.96 9.11 4.66
C VAL A 287 7.37 8.76 4.21
N GLN A 288 7.51 7.75 3.36
CA GLN A 288 8.81 7.29 2.88
C GLN A 288 9.33 8.17 1.75
N THR A 289 8.48 8.45 0.76
CA THR A 289 8.78 9.33 -0.38
C THR A 289 7.54 10.10 -0.79
N VAL A 290 7.73 11.30 -1.32
CA VAL A 290 6.74 12.07 -2.07
C VAL A 290 7.06 11.90 -3.54
N ASP A 291 6.40 10.93 -4.18
CA ASP A 291 6.73 10.50 -5.54
C ASP A 291 6.33 11.57 -6.56
N ARG A 292 5.12 12.12 -6.43
CA ARG A 292 4.60 13.13 -7.35
C ARG A 292 3.62 14.05 -6.65
N ILE A 293 3.83 15.36 -6.77
CA ILE A 293 2.86 16.39 -6.38
C ILE A 293 2.05 16.75 -7.62
N ILE A 294 0.73 16.64 -7.52
CA ILE A 294 -0.19 16.92 -8.61
C ILE A 294 -0.75 18.32 -8.37
N ASP A 295 -0.45 19.22 -9.30
CA ASP A 295 -1.09 20.51 -9.36
C ASP A 295 -2.55 20.31 -9.78
N THR A 296 -3.51 20.69 -8.94
CA THR A 296 -4.93 20.44 -9.22
C THR A 296 -5.50 21.29 -10.36
N ASP A 297 -4.79 22.37 -10.72
CA ASP A 297 -5.27 23.37 -11.66
C ASP A 297 -4.77 23.03 -13.09
N THR A 298 -3.54 22.54 -13.19
CA THR A 298 -2.89 22.14 -14.46
C THR A 298 -2.80 20.63 -14.67
N LEU A 299 -2.99 19.83 -13.62
CA LEU A 299 -2.71 18.38 -13.58
C LEU A 299 -1.25 18.02 -13.87
N ALA A 300 -0.36 19.01 -13.89
CA ALA A 300 1.06 18.80 -14.03
C ALA A 300 1.60 18.08 -12.78
N GLY A 301 2.49 17.11 -13.02
CA GLY A 301 3.24 16.46 -11.96
C GLY A 301 4.55 17.19 -11.70
N ARG A 302 4.84 17.48 -10.43
CA ARG A 302 6.19 17.81 -9.99
C ARG A 302 6.72 16.66 -9.14
N GLU A 303 7.92 16.18 -9.43
CA GLU A 303 8.59 15.15 -8.61
C GLU A 303 9.18 15.78 -7.35
N GLY A 304 8.98 15.10 -6.22
CA GLY A 304 9.55 15.48 -4.93
C GLY A 304 9.06 16.79 -4.31
N GLY A 305 9.49 17.03 -3.07
CA GLY A 305 9.25 18.26 -2.32
C GLY A 305 8.18 18.14 -1.24
N THR A 306 7.72 19.29 -0.75
CA THR A 306 6.70 19.38 0.31
C THR A 306 5.31 19.56 -0.29
N VAL A 307 4.32 18.90 0.30
CA VAL A 307 2.91 19.06 -0.11
C VAL A 307 2.27 20.10 0.79
N GLU A 308 1.96 21.26 0.22
CA GLU A 308 1.25 22.33 0.92
C GLU A 308 -0.21 21.95 1.17
N ARG A 309 -0.88 22.71 2.04
CA ARG A 309 -2.30 22.52 2.34
C ARG A 309 -3.15 22.59 1.06
N ASN A 310 -4.11 21.68 0.95
CA ASN A 310 -4.97 21.45 -0.23
C ASN A 310 -4.24 20.91 -1.47
N GLY A 311 -2.98 20.50 -1.34
CA GLY A 311 -2.25 19.81 -2.39
C GLY A 311 -2.67 18.35 -2.52
N VAL A 312 -2.53 17.79 -3.73
CA VAL A 312 -2.64 16.35 -3.98
C VAL A 312 -1.26 15.81 -4.25
N ALA A 313 -0.91 14.68 -3.65
CA ALA A 313 0.34 14.00 -3.93
C ALA A 313 0.19 12.49 -3.92
N GLU A 314 0.95 11.84 -4.79
CA GLU A 314 1.25 10.43 -4.73
C GLU A 314 2.45 10.25 -3.80
N ILE A 315 2.24 9.47 -2.76
CA ILE A 315 3.24 9.22 -1.72
C ILE A 315 3.39 7.73 -1.48
N THR A 316 4.57 7.33 -1.05
CA THR A 316 4.80 5.98 -0.51
C THR A 316 4.74 6.03 1.00
N LEU A 317 3.86 5.24 1.61
CA LEU A 317 3.72 5.11 3.05
C LEU A 317 4.35 3.80 3.51
N ARG A 318 5.09 3.87 4.62
CA ARG A 318 5.59 2.69 5.32
C ARG A 318 4.96 2.59 6.70
N SER A 319 4.21 1.51 6.95
CA SER A 319 3.70 1.19 8.28
C SER A 319 4.74 0.47 9.13
N ARG A 320 4.66 0.68 10.45
CA ARG A 320 5.44 -0.10 11.43
C ARG A 320 4.92 -1.52 11.59
N GLU A 321 3.64 -1.73 11.31
CA GLU A 321 2.97 -3.02 11.43
C GLU A 321 2.50 -3.48 10.05
N ILE A 322 2.23 -4.77 9.92
CA ILE A 322 1.63 -5.29 8.69
C ILE A 322 0.15 -4.93 8.63
N LEU A 323 -0.27 -4.40 7.49
CA LEU A 323 -1.64 -3.97 7.24
C LEU A 323 -2.29 -4.86 6.18
N ALA A 324 -3.57 -5.16 6.38
CA ALA A 324 -4.41 -5.75 5.35
C ALA A 324 -5.03 -4.62 4.51
N VAL A 325 -4.64 -4.53 3.24
CA VAL A 325 -5.01 -3.45 2.33
C VAL A 325 -5.63 -4.01 1.04
N ASP A 326 -6.48 -3.21 0.41
CA ASP A 326 -7.02 -3.50 -0.90
C ASP A 326 -6.70 -2.37 -1.89
N GLU A 327 -6.59 -2.74 -3.17
CA GLU A 327 -6.50 -1.80 -4.28
C GLU A 327 -7.81 -1.00 -4.41
N TYR A 328 -7.71 0.32 -4.35
CA TYR A 328 -8.88 1.22 -4.39
C TYR A 328 -9.75 1.00 -5.63
N ARG A 329 -9.13 0.77 -6.79
CA ARG A 329 -9.86 0.56 -8.05
C ARG A 329 -10.75 -0.68 -8.03
N THR A 330 -10.38 -1.68 -7.23
CA THR A 330 -11.09 -2.95 -7.09
C THR A 330 -12.10 -2.90 -5.94
N LEU A 331 -11.67 -2.41 -4.76
CA LEU A 331 -12.46 -2.37 -3.53
C LEU A 331 -12.40 -0.97 -2.90
N PRO A 332 -13.25 -0.02 -3.34
CA PRO A 332 -13.19 1.37 -2.90
C PRO A 332 -13.40 1.59 -1.39
N ARG A 333 -14.20 0.73 -0.73
CA ARG A 333 -14.55 0.87 0.70
C ARG A 333 -13.36 0.57 1.61
N THR A 334 -12.54 -0.42 1.26
CA THR A 334 -11.38 -0.84 2.05
C THR A 334 -10.06 -0.28 1.52
N GLY A 335 -10.03 0.26 0.30
CA GLY A 335 -8.87 0.94 -0.29
C GLY A 335 -8.77 2.44 0.01
N ARG A 336 -9.57 2.98 0.95
CA ARG A 336 -9.51 4.38 1.39
C ARG A 336 -8.94 4.48 2.79
N PHE A 337 -8.06 5.45 3.03
CA PHE A 337 -7.47 5.71 4.34
C PHE A 337 -7.51 7.18 4.73
N VAL A 338 -7.35 7.44 6.02
CA VAL A 338 -7.25 8.78 6.59
C VAL A 338 -5.96 8.88 7.38
N LEU A 339 -5.25 10.00 7.24
CA LEU A 339 -4.07 10.36 8.04
C LEU A 339 -4.49 11.33 9.15
N LEU A 340 -4.02 11.02 10.35
CA LEU A 340 -4.28 11.76 11.58
C LEU A 340 -2.95 12.25 12.16
N ASP A 341 -2.92 13.52 12.56
CA ASP A 341 -1.90 14.09 13.43
C ASP A 341 -2.55 14.39 14.79
N GLY A 342 -2.16 13.63 15.81
CA GLY A 342 -2.92 13.54 17.06
C GLY A 342 -4.38 13.10 16.82
N PHE A 343 -5.32 14.03 17.06
CA PHE A 343 -6.76 13.82 16.85
C PHE A 343 -7.30 14.55 15.61
N GLU A 344 -6.47 15.34 14.91
CA GLU A 344 -6.90 16.09 13.75
C GLU A 344 -6.69 15.30 12.46
N THR A 345 -7.69 15.33 11.58
CA THR A 345 -7.57 14.80 10.22
C THR A 345 -6.75 15.73 9.35
N VAL A 346 -5.56 15.27 8.97
CA VAL A 346 -4.57 16.02 8.18
C VAL A 346 -4.48 15.56 6.73
N GLY A 347 -5.06 14.42 6.37
CA GLY A 347 -5.15 14.02 4.96
C GLY A 347 -6.08 12.83 4.76
N GLY A 348 -6.60 12.71 3.54
CA GLY A 348 -7.39 11.55 3.10
C GLY A 348 -6.81 11.02 1.80
N GLY A 349 -6.78 9.71 1.63
CA GLY A 349 -6.17 9.10 0.45
C GLY A 349 -6.76 7.77 0.03
N VAL A 350 -6.34 7.35 -1.15
CA VAL A 350 -6.69 6.07 -1.76
C VAL A 350 -5.42 5.23 -1.95
N ILE A 351 -5.51 3.93 -1.72
CA ILE A 351 -4.40 2.98 -1.82
C ILE A 351 -4.26 2.51 -3.27
N SER A 352 -3.02 2.51 -3.75
CA SER A 352 -2.58 1.84 -4.97
C SER A 352 -1.52 0.80 -4.61
N MET A 353 -1.75 -0.44 -5.04
CA MET A 353 -0.85 -1.58 -4.85
C MET A 353 0.00 -1.86 -6.09
N GLU A 354 -0.05 -1.00 -7.10
CA GLU A 354 0.76 -1.14 -8.31
C GLU A 354 2.26 -1.14 -7.97
N GLY A 355 2.94 -2.27 -8.25
CA GLY A 355 4.37 -2.46 -8.00
C GLY A 355 4.77 -2.88 -6.58
N TYR A 356 3.81 -3.17 -5.69
CA TYR A 356 4.10 -3.65 -4.32
C TYR A 356 3.63 -5.09 -4.12
N PRO A 357 4.46 -5.98 -3.53
CA PRO A 357 4.13 -7.39 -3.37
C PRO A 357 3.15 -7.63 -2.22
N ASP A 358 2.27 -8.63 -2.37
CA ASP A 358 1.55 -9.22 -1.24
C ASP A 358 2.53 -10.03 -0.38
N GLN A 359 2.70 -9.61 0.88
CA GLN A 359 3.60 -10.23 1.84
C GLN A 359 2.98 -11.45 2.56
N ARG A 360 1.69 -11.74 2.33
CA ARG A 360 0.96 -12.87 2.97
C ARG A 360 1.63 -14.24 2.79
N PRO A 361 2.16 -14.62 1.61
CA PRO A 361 2.83 -15.91 1.43
C PRO A 361 4.04 -16.11 2.34
N PHE A 362 4.69 -15.03 2.79
CA PHE A 362 5.87 -15.08 3.66
C PHE A 362 5.52 -15.18 5.15
N LEU A 363 4.26 -14.95 5.53
CA LEU A 363 3.79 -14.92 6.92
C LEU A 363 2.99 -16.16 7.31
N THR A 364 2.48 -16.90 6.31
CA THR A 364 1.58 -18.02 6.56
C THR A 364 2.37 -19.29 6.81
N VAL A 365 2.58 -19.65 8.07
CA VAL A 365 3.10 -20.98 8.45
C VAL A 365 1.99 -22.01 8.21
N LYS A 366 2.02 -22.68 7.05
CA LYS A 366 0.97 -23.64 6.63
C LYS A 366 0.91 -24.92 7.48
N SER A 367 1.96 -25.25 8.22
CA SER A 367 2.09 -26.54 8.90
C SER A 367 1.78 -26.42 10.40
N ARG A 368 0.60 -26.89 10.82
CA ARG A 368 0.17 -26.89 12.24
C ARG A 368 0.77 -28.03 13.09
N ASN A 369 1.43 -29.01 12.45
CA ASN A 369 1.98 -30.22 13.08
C ASN A 369 3.51 -30.26 13.05
N LEU A 370 4.19 -29.18 13.41
CA LEU A 370 5.65 -29.14 13.50
C LEU A 370 6.08 -29.31 14.96
N THR A 371 6.79 -30.39 15.26
CA THR A 371 7.48 -30.59 16.54
C THR A 371 8.96 -30.34 16.31
N GLN A 372 9.54 -29.35 16.99
CA GLN A 372 10.98 -29.11 16.92
C GLN A 372 11.72 -30.29 17.56
N VAL A 373 12.59 -30.93 16.80
CA VAL A 373 13.45 -32.01 17.31
C VAL A 373 14.76 -31.39 17.78
N GLU A 374 15.05 -31.47 19.07
CA GLU A 374 16.33 -30.98 19.60
C GLU A 374 17.49 -31.89 19.17
N HIS A 375 18.58 -31.27 18.72
CA HIS A 375 19.81 -31.99 18.44
C HIS A 375 20.48 -32.41 19.75
N ARG A 376 21.04 -33.62 19.80
CA ARG A 376 21.85 -34.09 20.95
C ARG A 376 23.21 -33.39 21.07
N LEU A 377 23.61 -32.61 20.06
CA LEU A 377 24.83 -31.81 20.02
C LEU A 377 24.43 -30.35 19.94
N ASP A 378 24.98 -29.54 20.83
CA ASP A 378 24.77 -28.10 20.83
C ASP A 378 25.83 -27.34 20.01
N ALA A 379 25.57 -26.05 19.78
CA ALA A 379 26.49 -25.18 19.06
C ALA A 379 27.85 -25.06 19.76
N THR A 380 27.90 -25.17 21.09
CA THR A 380 29.13 -25.08 21.88
C THR A 380 30.06 -26.26 21.61
N ALA A 381 29.53 -27.49 21.59
CA ALA A 381 30.30 -28.69 21.30
C ALA A 381 30.87 -28.66 19.87
N ARG A 382 30.05 -28.22 18.90
CA ARG A 382 30.50 -28.01 17.51
C ARG A 382 31.63 -26.98 17.45
N ALA A 383 31.45 -25.86 18.15
CA ALA A 383 32.43 -24.79 18.16
C ALA A 383 33.76 -25.21 18.79
N MET A 384 33.74 -25.91 19.93
CA MET A 384 34.94 -26.46 20.58
C MET A 384 35.67 -27.47 19.67
N ARG A 385 34.92 -28.32 18.95
CA ARG A 385 35.50 -29.28 18.00
C ARG A 385 36.16 -28.60 16.80
N ASN A 386 35.54 -27.56 16.27
CA ASN A 386 36.02 -26.85 15.08
C ASN A 386 37.10 -25.80 15.42
N GLY A 387 37.25 -25.40 16.68
CA GLY A 387 38.14 -24.31 17.09
C GLY A 387 37.59 -22.91 16.76
N HIS A 388 36.38 -22.83 16.22
CA HIS A 388 35.68 -21.60 15.89
C HIS A 388 34.17 -21.81 15.98
N LYS A 389 33.42 -20.72 16.16
CA LYS A 389 31.95 -20.73 16.09
C LYS A 389 31.49 -20.78 14.63
N GLY A 390 30.34 -21.41 14.40
CA GLY A 390 29.61 -21.23 13.14
C GLY A 390 29.01 -19.83 13.06
N GLY A 391 28.66 -19.40 11.85
CA GLY A 391 28.11 -18.06 11.65
C GLY A 391 27.77 -17.75 10.21
N VAL A 392 27.08 -16.64 9.98
CA VAL A 392 26.73 -16.15 8.64
C VAL A 392 27.40 -14.80 8.44
N LEU A 393 28.27 -14.68 7.44
CA LEU A 393 28.73 -13.40 6.93
C LEU A 393 27.95 -13.06 5.68
N TRP A 394 27.03 -12.11 5.81
CA TRP A 394 26.10 -11.73 4.76
C TRP A 394 26.63 -10.56 3.95
N PHE A 395 27.23 -10.84 2.78
CA PHE A 395 27.78 -9.78 1.92
C PHE A 395 26.66 -9.18 1.07
N THR A 396 26.38 -7.90 1.29
CA THR A 396 25.37 -7.11 0.56
C THR A 396 26.02 -5.92 -0.14
N GLY A 397 25.49 -5.52 -1.30
CA GLY A 397 26.05 -4.44 -2.13
C GLY A 397 25.53 -4.48 -3.56
N LEU A 398 25.79 -3.44 -4.33
CA LEU A 398 25.40 -3.36 -5.75
C LEU A 398 26.00 -4.51 -6.58
N SER A 399 25.35 -4.88 -7.69
CA SER A 399 25.96 -5.79 -8.68
C SER A 399 27.30 -5.21 -9.13
N GLY A 400 28.36 -6.00 -9.25
CA GLY A 400 29.69 -5.48 -9.59
C GLY A 400 30.50 -4.87 -8.44
N ALA A 401 29.95 -4.77 -7.22
CA ALA A 401 30.68 -4.29 -6.04
C ALA A 401 31.80 -5.24 -5.54
N GLY A 402 31.97 -6.44 -6.12
CA GLY A 402 33.05 -7.37 -5.75
C GLY A 402 32.71 -8.43 -4.69
N LYS A 403 31.44 -8.58 -4.31
CA LYS A 403 30.97 -9.56 -3.31
C LYS A 403 31.43 -10.99 -3.57
N SER A 404 31.16 -11.54 -4.76
CA SER A 404 31.51 -12.94 -5.07
C SER A 404 33.02 -13.13 -5.12
N THR A 405 33.78 -12.16 -5.65
CA THR A 405 35.24 -12.19 -5.66
C THR A 405 35.79 -12.24 -4.23
N LEU A 406 35.34 -11.33 -3.36
CA LEU A 406 35.75 -11.29 -1.96
C LEU A 406 35.37 -12.58 -1.20
N ALA A 407 34.17 -13.12 -1.43
CA ALA A 407 33.71 -14.34 -0.79
C ALA A 407 34.56 -15.56 -1.14
N MET A 408 34.93 -15.73 -2.41
CA MET A 408 35.75 -16.85 -2.86
C MET A 408 37.19 -16.77 -2.34
N GLU A 409 37.80 -15.57 -2.36
CA GLU A 409 39.15 -15.37 -1.82
C GLU A 409 39.18 -15.56 -0.30
N LEU A 410 38.16 -15.06 0.41
CA LEU A 410 38.04 -15.23 1.85
C LEU A 410 37.83 -16.71 2.23
N GLU A 411 36.98 -17.43 1.49
CA GLU A 411 36.77 -18.87 1.68
C GLU A 411 38.10 -19.63 1.59
N GLN A 412 38.88 -19.39 0.54
CA GLN A 412 40.17 -20.05 0.35
C GLN A 412 41.13 -19.79 1.52
N ARG A 413 41.24 -18.53 1.96
CA ARG A 413 42.14 -18.13 3.07
C ARG A 413 41.69 -18.71 4.42
N LEU A 414 40.39 -18.70 4.71
CA LEU A 414 39.83 -19.27 5.93
C LEU A 414 40.00 -20.80 5.96
N PHE A 415 39.76 -21.47 4.85
CA PHE A 415 39.95 -22.92 4.74
C PHE A 415 41.41 -23.31 4.98
N GLN A 416 42.37 -22.58 4.41
CA GLN A 416 43.81 -22.80 4.68
C GLN A 416 44.19 -22.60 6.16
N LYS A 417 43.47 -21.73 6.87
CA LYS A 417 43.62 -21.51 8.32
C LYS A 417 42.88 -22.54 9.19
N GLY A 418 42.20 -23.52 8.59
CA GLY A 418 41.51 -24.60 9.29
C GLY A 418 40.05 -24.33 9.66
N TYR A 419 39.47 -23.22 9.21
CA TYR A 419 38.06 -22.94 9.42
C TYR A 419 37.17 -23.81 8.51
N GLN A 420 36.05 -24.28 9.05
CA GLN A 420 34.95 -24.82 8.26
C GLN A 420 34.16 -23.67 7.65
N VAL A 421 34.23 -23.51 6.34
CA VAL A 421 33.67 -22.37 5.60
C VAL A 421 33.03 -22.85 4.30
N TYR A 422 31.95 -22.18 3.87
CA TYR A 422 31.30 -22.47 2.59
C TYR A 422 30.64 -21.21 2.01
N VAL A 423 30.74 -21.01 0.69
CA VAL A 423 30.11 -19.88 -0.02
C VAL A 423 28.76 -20.24 -0.64
N LEU A 424 27.72 -19.50 -0.28
CA LEU A 424 26.44 -19.44 -1.00
C LEU A 424 26.46 -18.23 -1.95
N ASP A 425 26.67 -18.49 -3.25
CA ASP A 425 26.62 -17.46 -4.29
C ASP A 425 25.23 -17.38 -4.95
N GLY A 426 24.80 -16.14 -5.24
CA GLY A 426 23.47 -15.86 -5.80
C GLY A 426 23.17 -16.52 -7.15
N ASP A 427 24.16 -16.74 -8.01
CA ASP A 427 23.94 -17.43 -9.29
C ASP A 427 23.92 -18.95 -9.09
N ASN A 428 24.75 -19.47 -8.19
CA ASN A 428 24.84 -20.91 -7.93
C ASN A 428 23.57 -21.47 -7.29
N VAL A 429 23.00 -20.78 -6.30
CA VAL A 429 21.76 -21.24 -5.65
C VAL A 429 20.57 -21.25 -6.62
N ARG A 430 20.60 -20.40 -7.65
CA ARG A 430 19.59 -20.33 -8.73
C ARG A 430 19.70 -21.47 -9.74
N ARG A 431 20.71 -22.34 -9.67
CA ARG A 431 20.77 -23.58 -10.46
C ARG A 431 20.03 -24.74 -9.80
N GLY A 432 19.71 -24.62 -8.51
CA GLY A 432 19.08 -25.70 -7.72
C GLY A 432 17.99 -25.16 -6.81
N LEU A 433 18.32 -24.86 -5.55
CA LEU A 433 17.40 -24.41 -4.49
C LEU A 433 16.41 -23.33 -4.96
N ASN A 434 16.87 -22.42 -5.81
CA ASN A 434 16.13 -21.26 -6.30
C ASN A 434 15.92 -21.28 -7.82
N ALA A 435 15.98 -22.45 -8.45
CA ALA A 435 15.83 -22.59 -9.92
C ALA A 435 14.46 -22.19 -10.46
N ASN A 436 13.44 -22.20 -9.60
CA ASN A 436 12.08 -21.80 -9.96
C ASN A 436 11.82 -20.28 -9.80
N LEU A 437 12.82 -19.49 -9.40
CA LEU A 437 12.66 -18.06 -9.12
C LEU A 437 13.27 -17.22 -10.23
N GLY A 438 12.51 -16.26 -10.75
CA GLY A 438 12.96 -15.21 -11.63
C GLY A 438 13.61 -14.05 -10.88
N PHE A 439 13.46 -12.83 -11.40
CA PHE A 439 14.09 -11.62 -10.85
C PHE A 439 13.06 -10.54 -10.49
N SER A 440 11.77 -10.88 -10.35
CA SER A 440 10.76 -9.96 -9.81
C SER A 440 11.05 -9.63 -8.34
N PRO A 441 10.43 -8.59 -7.76
CA PRO A 441 10.53 -8.30 -6.33
C PRO A 441 10.16 -9.50 -5.44
N GLU A 442 9.10 -10.25 -5.77
CA GLU A 442 8.64 -11.43 -5.03
C GLU A 442 9.68 -12.56 -5.08
N ASP A 443 10.21 -12.83 -6.28
CA ASP A 443 11.23 -13.85 -6.47
C ASP A 443 12.53 -13.51 -5.77
N ARG A 444 12.89 -12.22 -5.68
CA ARG A 444 14.04 -11.74 -4.91
C ARG A 444 13.82 -11.95 -3.42
N ALA A 445 12.66 -11.56 -2.90
CA ALA A 445 12.33 -11.73 -1.49
C ALA A 445 12.36 -13.21 -1.08
N GLU A 446 11.79 -14.10 -1.89
CA GLU A 446 11.80 -15.55 -1.65
C GLU A 446 13.22 -16.14 -1.78
N ASN A 447 14.01 -15.66 -2.74
CA ASN A 447 15.41 -16.08 -2.89
C ASN A 447 16.22 -15.73 -1.63
N ILE A 448 16.07 -14.52 -1.08
CA ILE A 448 16.76 -14.14 0.16
C ILE A 448 16.25 -14.94 1.35
N ARG A 449 14.93 -15.17 1.46
CA ARG A 449 14.35 -15.97 2.54
C ARG A 449 14.92 -17.39 2.56
N ARG A 450 14.88 -18.11 1.42
CA ARG A 450 15.41 -19.49 1.30
C ARG A 450 16.89 -19.57 1.64
N VAL A 451 17.68 -18.62 1.15
CA VAL A 451 19.12 -18.57 1.42
C VAL A 451 19.38 -18.26 2.89
N GLY A 452 18.62 -17.36 3.52
CA GLY A 452 18.72 -17.05 4.93
C GLY A 452 18.53 -18.29 5.82
N GLU A 453 17.49 -19.08 5.55
CA GLU A 453 17.24 -20.35 6.27
C GLU A 453 18.38 -21.37 6.07
N VAL A 454 18.87 -21.50 4.84
CA VAL A 454 19.99 -22.42 4.55
C VAL A 454 21.28 -21.95 5.23
N ALA A 455 21.59 -20.66 5.18
CA ALA A 455 22.74 -20.08 5.85
C ALA A 455 22.66 -20.28 7.38
N ALA A 456 21.47 -20.16 7.96
CA ALA A 456 21.23 -20.45 9.37
C ALA A 456 21.52 -21.92 9.72
N LEU A 457 21.11 -22.87 8.87
CA LEU A 457 21.44 -24.30 9.06
C LEU A 457 22.94 -24.57 8.99
N PHE A 458 23.68 -23.89 8.08
CA PHE A 458 25.13 -23.98 8.05
C PHE A 458 25.78 -23.43 9.33
N ALA A 459 25.31 -22.28 9.80
CA ALA A 459 25.78 -21.68 11.04
C ALA A 459 25.53 -22.60 12.25
N ASP A 460 24.32 -23.17 12.36
CA ASP A 460 24.00 -24.14 13.42
C ASP A 460 24.90 -25.38 13.34
N ALA A 461 25.19 -25.87 12.13
CA ALA A 461 26.13 -26.98 11.90
C ALA A 461 27.60 -26.65 12.26
N GLY A 462 27.91 -25.42 12.69
CA GLY A 462 29.24 -24.99 13.08
C GLY A 462 30.12 -24.52 11.92
N ILE A 463 29.52 -24.22 10.77
CA ILE A 463 30.21 -23.75 9.55
C ILE A 463 30.07 -22.23 9.46
N ILE A 464 31.10 -21.55 8.98
CA ILE A 464 31.04 -20.13 8.60
C ILE A 464 30.50 -20.05 7.17
N CYS A 465 29.22 -19.67 7.04
CA CYS A 465 28.57 -19.48 5.76
C CYS A 465 28.83 -18.06 5.24
N LEU A 466 29.52 -17.94 4.12
CA LEU A 466 29.69 -16.68 3.40
C LEU A 466 28.59 -16.57 2.34
N THR A 467 27.86 -15.46 2.29
CA THR A 467 26.80 -15.28 1.28
C THR A 467 27.12 -14.10 0.36
N ALA A 468 27.00 -14.25 -0.96
CA ALA A 468 27.25 -13.18 -1.91
C ALA A 468 25.95 -12.81 -2.68
N PHE A 469 25.15 -11.93 -2.09
CA PHE A 469 23.84 -11.53 -2.64
C PHE A 469 23.72 -10.02 -2.80
N ILE A 470 22.92 -9.57 -3.77
CA ILE A 470 22.60 -8.14 -3.88
C ILE A 470 21.71 -7.72 -2.69
N SER A 471 20.71 -8.55 -2.34
CA SER A 471 19.77 -8.35 -1.22
C SER A 471 19.34 -6.88 -1.06
N PRO A 472 18.65 -6.30 -2.05
CA PRO A 472 18.47 -4.85 -2.15
C PRO A 472 17.65 -4.24 -1.03
N TYR A 473 16.73 -4.99 -0.44
CA TYR A 473 15.80 -4.50 0.58
C TYR A 473 16.31 -4.83 1.98
N ARG A 474 16.30 -3.84 2.89
CA ARG A 474 16.68 -4.05 4.30
C ARG A 474 15.80 -5.08 4.97
N ALA A 475 14.48 -5.04 4.71
CA ALA A 475 13.53 -5.96 5.29
C ALA A 475 13.87 -7.44 5.02
N ASP A 476 14.37 -7.75 3.82
CA ASP A 476 14.78 -9.11 3.47
C ASP A 476 16.02 -9.55 4.25
N ARG A 477 16.97 -8.63 4.47
CA ARG A 477 18.19 -8.90 5.26
C ARG A 477 17.88 -9.04 6.75
N GLU A 478 16.94 -8.26 7.28
CA GLU A 478 16.42 -8.44 8.64
C GLU A 478 15.74 -9.79 8.82
N ARG A 479 14.98 -10.26 7.83
CA ARG A 479 14.41 -11.63 7.87
C ARG A 479 15.51 -12.69 7.85
N ALA A 480 16.55 -12.54 7.01
CA ALA A 480 17.68 -13.46 7.01
C ALA A 480 18.45 -13.44 8.35
N ARG A 481 18.60 -12.27 8.98
CA ARG A 481 19.16 -12.11 10.32
C ARG A 481 18.34 -12.82 11.39
N ALA A 482 17.01 -12.74 11.30
CA ALA A 482 16.11 -13.43 12.23
C ALA A 482 16.18 -14.96 12.14
N ALA A 483 16.59 -15.53 11.01
CA ALA A 483 16.80 -16.97 10.86
C ALA A 483 18.06 -17.47 11.62
N ALA A 484 19.06 -16.62 11.84
CA ALA A 484 20.28 -16.94 12.59
C ALA A 484 20.59 -15.92 13.71
N PRO A 485 19.74 -15.80 14.74
CA PRO A 485 19.89 -14.79 15.79
C PRO A 485 21.25 -14.89 16.49
N GLY A 486 21.97 -13.76 16.56
CA GLY A 486 23.28 -13.68 17.21
C GLY A 486 24.45 -14.33 16.45
N ALA A 487 24.19 -15.04 15.35
CA ALA A 487 25.20 -15.65 14.47
C ALA A 487 25.29 -14.98 13.09
N PHE A 488 24.36 -14.06 12.78
CA PHE A 488 24.32 -13.32 11.52
C PHE A 488 25.08 -11.99 11.62
N HIS A 489 25.98 -11.75 10.66
CA HIS A 489 26.79 -10.54 10.55
C HIS A 489 26.64 -9.96 9.14
N GLU A 490 26.05 -8.78 9.05
CA GLU A 490 25.89 -8.04 7.80
C GLU A 490 27.17 -7.31 7.43
N VAL A 491 27.70 -7.62 6.24
CA VAL A 491 28.91 -6.99 5.70
C VAL A 491 28.54 -6.18 4.47
N TYR A 492 28.67 -4.87 4.57
CA TYR A 492 28.39 -3.97 3.46
C TYR A 492 29.60 -3.83 2.55
N ILE A 493 29.48 -4.34 1.33
CA ILE A 493 30.48 -4.18 0.28
C ILE A 493 30.17 -2.89 -0.47
N LYS A 494 30.86 -1.82 -0.06
CA LYS A 494 30.64 -0.46 -0.54
C LYS A 494 31.39 -0.24 -1.85
N ALA A 495 30.65 0.20 -2.86
CA ALA A 495 31.14 0.72 -4.12
C ALA A 495 30.05 1.60 -4.75
N GLY A 496 30.44 2.74 -5.34
CA GLY A 496 29.53 3.60 -6.09
C GLY A 496 28.91 2.92 -7.31
N LEU A 497 27.75 3.43 -7.77
CA LEU A 497 27.08 2.94 -8.97
C LEU A 497 27.96 3.08 -10.21
N GLU A 498 28.62 4.22 -10.38
CA GLU A 498 29.53 4.49 -11.49
C GLU A 498 30.68 3.48 -11.54
N THR A 499 31.32 3.21 -10.40
CA THR A 499 32.37 2.19 -10.27
C THR A 499 31.85 0.79 -10.61
N CYS A 500 30.65 0.44 -10.15
CA CYS A 500 30.01 -0.84 -10.48
C CYS A 500 29.68 -0.97 -11.98
N GLU A 501 29.19 0.11 -12.60
CA GLU A 501 28.91 0.21 -14.03
C GLU A 501 30.20 0.12 -14.88
N GLN A 502 31.30 0.70 -14.41
CA GLN A 502 32.59 0.62 -15.08
C GLN A 502 33.15 -0.81 -15.04
N ARG A 503 33.02 -1.50 -13.91
CA ARG A 503 33.50 -2.88 -13.73
C ARG A 503 32.69 -3.89 -14.55
N ASP A 504 31.36 -3.74 -14.56
CA ASP A 504 30.34 -4.57 -15.25
C ASP A 504 30.80 -5.93 -15.80
N PRO A 505 31.28 -6.86 -14.95
CA PRO A 505 31.97 -8.08 -15.40
C PRO A 505 31.05 -9.03 -16.18
N LYS A 506 29.73 -8.89 -16.00
CA LYS A 506 28.69 -9.70 -16.65
C LYS A 506 27.96 -8.96 -17.78
N GLY A 507 28.33 -7.70 -18.07
CA GLY A 507 27.68 -6.88 -19.08
C GLY A 507 26.22 -6.51 -18.76
N LEU A 508 25.81 -6.60 -17.49
CA LEU A 508 24.42 -6.43 -17.06
C LEU A 508 24.02 -4.97 -17.00
N TYR A 509 24.92 -4.08 -16.55
CA TYR A 509 24.64 -2.64 -16.54
C TYR A 509 24.44 -2.10 -17.95
N LYS A 510 25.28 -2.53 -18.90
CA LYS A 510 25.12 -2.16 -20.33
C LYS A 510 23.77 -2.62 -20.90
N LYS A 511 23.29 -3.81 -20.54
CA LYS A 511 21.99 -4.33 -20.97
C LYS A 511 20.82 -3.57 -20.32
N ALA A 512 20.92 -3.30 -19.02
CA ALA A 512 19.92 -2.53 -18.28
C ALA A 512 19.77 -1.10 -18.83
N ARG A 513 20.88 -0.41 -19.14
CA ARG A 513 20.85 0.93 -19.76
C ARG A 513 20.22 0.95 -21.16
N ARG A 514 20.25 -0.17 -21.89
CA ARG A 514 19.55 -0.34 -23.18
C ARG A 514 18.09 -0.76 -23.03
N GLY A 515 17.59 -0.94 -21.81
CA GLY A 515 16.20 -1.38 -21.54
C GLY A 515 15.96 -2.88 -21.76
N GLU A 516 17.01 -3.68 -21.96
CA GLU A 516 16.89 -5.13 -22.18
C GLU A 516 16.63 -5.91 -20.87
N ILE A 517 16.93 -5.30 -19.72
CA ILE A 517 16.68 -5.86 -18.39
C ILE A 517 15.83 -4.86 -17.60
N ALA A 518 14.57 -5.24 -17.36
CA ALA A 518 13.68 -4.49 -16.49
C ALA A 518 14.07 -4.63 -15.01
N GLU A 519 13.72 -3.62 -14.20
CA GLU A 519 13.84 -3.66 -12.73
C GLU A 519 15.25 -3.97 -12.18
N PHE A 520 16.29 -3.48 -12.84
CA PHE A 520 17.68 -3.73 -12.44
C PHE A 520 18.08 -2.87 -11.23
N THR A 521 18.56 -3.52 -10.17
CA THR A 521 18.96 -2.86 -8.91
C THR A 521 20.05 -1.82 -9.14
N GLY A 522 19.80 -0.58 -8.70
CA GLY A 522 20.69 0.57 -8.86
C GLY A 522 20.42 1.41 -10.12
N ILE A 523 19.57 0.94 -11.05
CA ILE A 523 19.12 1.73 -12.21
C ILE A 523 17.60 1.94 -12.15
N SER A 524 16.82 0.87 -12.30
CA SER A 524 15.35 0.91 -12.37
C SER A 524 14.66 0.27 -11.16
N ALA A 525 15.44 -0.30 -10.23
CA ALA A 525 14.96 -0.76 -8.92
C ALA A 525 15.90 -0.25 -7.81
N PRO A 526 15.39 0.05 -6.60
CA PRO A 526 16.20 0.62 -5.53
C PRO A 526 17.16 -0.40 -4.91
N TYR A 527 18.27 0.10 -4.36
CA TYR A 527 19.13 -0.60 -3.40
C TYR A 527 19.11 0.20 -2.11
N GLU A 528 18.80 -0.45 -0.99
CA GLU A 528 18.76 0.18 0.33
C GLU A 528 20.04 -0.18 1.10
N PRO A 529 21.02 0.73 1.21
CA PRO A 529 22.23 0.47 1.99
C PRO A 529 21.88 0.14 3.44
N PRO A 530 22.65 -0.73 4.10
CA PRO A 530 22.47 -1.00 5.53
C PRO A 530 22.80 0.24 6.37
N VAL A 531 22.05 0.43 7.44
CA VAL A 531 22.21 1.58 8.35
C VAL A 531 23.32 1.33 9.37
N SER A 532 23.42 0.10 9.87
CA SER A 532 24.37 -0.29 10.92
C SER A 532 24.92 -1.70 10.64
N PRO A 533 25.66 -1.90 9.53
CA PRO A 533 26.30 -3.19 9.24
C PRO A 533 27.41 -3.45 10.26
N GLU A 534 27.65 -4.72 10.60
CA GLU A 534 28.74 -5.07 11.51
C GLU A 534 30.13 -4.86 10.92
N LEU A 535 30.25 -4.86 9.58
CA LEU A 535 31.49 -4.55 8.86
C LEU A 535 31.17 -3.81 7.55
N VAL A 536 31.98 -2.80 7.23
CA VAL A 536 31.95 -2.11 5.92
C VAL A 536 33.29 -2.35 5.24
N ILE A 537 33.25 -2.81 3.99
CA ILE A 537 34.44 -3.01 3.15
C ILE A 537 34.31 -2.11 1.92
N ASP A 538 35.18 -1.11 1.81
CA ASP A 538 35.20 -0.14 0.72
C ASP A 538 36.05 -0.67 -0.44
N THR A 539 35.41 -1.40 -1.35
CA THR A 539 36.08 -2.00 -2.52
C THR A 539 36.38 -1.00 -3.63
N GLU A 540 35.94 0.25 -3.49
CA GLU A 540 36.21 1.31 -4.45
C GLU A 540 37.59 1.91 -4.21
N ASN A 541 37.97 2.04 -2.95
CA ASN A 541 39.22 2.69 -2.54
C ASN A 541 40.29 1.74 -1.99
N ALA A 542 39.96 0.46 -1.78
CA ALA A 542 40.91 -0.56 -1.30
C ALA A 542 41.16 -1.65 -2.35
N THR A 543 42.34 -2.24 -2.30
CA THR A 543 42.70 -3.42 -3.11
C THR A 543 41.97 -4.66 -2.60
N ILE A 544 41.88 -5.69 -3.45
CA ILE A 544 41.25 -6.96 -3.05
C ILE A 544 41.97 -7.62 -1.86
N GLU A 545 43.31 -7.56 -1.82
CA GLU A 545 44.10 -8.14 -0.72
C GLU A 545 43.80 -7.43 0.61
N GLU A 546 43.70 -6.10 0.60
CA GLU A 546 43.32 -5.32 1.79
C GLU A 546 41.88 -5.63 2.24
N CYS A 547 40.94 -5.77 1.29
CA CYS A 547 39.56 -6.13 1.59
C CYS A 547 39.45 -7.54 2.21
N VAL A 548 40.19 -8.51 1.66
CA VAL A 548 40.26 -9.87 2.18
C VAL A 548 40.87 -9.88 3.58
N GLN A 549 41.95 -9.13 3.81
CA GLN A 549 42.58 -9.04 5.12
C GLN A 549 41.63 -8.43 6.17
N GLN A 550 40.89 -7.36 5.84
CA GLN A 550 39.88 -6.79 6.74
C GLN A 550 38.79 -7.80 7.11
N ALA A 551 38.32 -8.60 6.14
CA ALA A 551 37.33 -9.64 6.40
C ALA A 551 37.91 -10.80 7.24
N LEU A 552 39.16 -11.20 7.00
CA LEU A 552 39.87 -12.19 7.81
C LEU A 552 40.01 -11.75 9.27
N ASP A 553 40.50 -10.53 9.50
CA ASP A 553 40.67 -9.97 10.84
C ASP A 553 39.33 -9.91 11.59
N TYR A 554 38.27 -9.55 10.88
CA TYR A 554 36.92 -9.58 11.44
C TYR A 554 36.50 -10.99 11.85
N VAL A 555 36.75 -12.00 10.99
CA VAL A 555 36.38 -13.39 11.28
C VAL A 555 37.16 -13.92 12.49
N GLU A 556 38.47 -13.68 12.55
CA GLU A 556 39.30 -14.12 13.68
C GLU A 556 38.86 -13.47 14.99
N ARG A 557 38.44 -12.19 14.95
CA ARG A 557 37.92 -11.49 16.13
C ARG A 557 36.58 -12.03 16.62
N CYS A 558 35.68 -12.37 15.71
CA CYS A 558 34.28 -12.68 16.05
C CYS A 558 34.01 -14.18 16.23
N PHE A 559 34.70 -15.05 15.50
CA PHE A 559 34.39 -16.48 15.45
C PHE A 559 35.45 -17.37 16.07
N ALA A 560 36.70 -16.94 16.20
CA ALA A 560 37.73 -17.78 16.81
C ALA A 560 37.45 -18.07 18.29
N ILE A 561 37.72 -19.30 18.73
CA ILE A 561 37.69 -19.65 20.15
C ILE A 561 39.11 -19.59 20.67
N LYS A 562 39.39 -18.67 21.60
CA LYS A 562 40.66 -18.68 22.33
C LYS A 562 40.70 -19.94 23.19
N ALA A 563 41.70 -20.79 23.00
CA ALA A 563 41.96 -21.89 23.91
C ALA A 563 42.08 -21.34 25.33
N ALA A 564 41.33 -21.91 26.28
CA ALA A 564 41.51 -21.59 27.69
C ALA A 564 42.98 -21.91 28.05
N ALA A 565 43.72 -20.89 28.45
CA ALA A 565 45.07 -21.07 28.96
C ALA A 565 44.99 -21.92 30.25
N GLY A 566 45.60 -23.11 30.21
CA GLY A 566 46.10 -23.84 31.37
C GLY A 566 45.09 -24.23 32.46
N ALA A 567 44.55 -25.44 32.38
CA ALA A 567 44.38 -26.25 33.58
C ALA A 567 45.75 -26.86 33.93
N GLU A 568 46.60 -26.09 34.60
CA GLU A 568 47.73 -26.61 35.38
C GLU A 568 47.41 -26.38 36.86
N GLY A 569 47.28 -27.47 37.63
CA GLY A 569 47.42 -27.45 39.10
C GLY A 569 46.16 -27.70 39.94
N SER A 570 45.70 -28.95 40.04
CA SER A 570 45.62 -29.73 41.30
C SER A 570 45.18 -31.17 41.05
#